data_AF-A0A1I0VJG3-F1
#
_entry.id   AF-A0A1I0VJG3-F1
#
_cell.length_a   1.000
_cell.length_b   1.000
_cell.length_c   1.000
_cell.angle_alpha   90.00
_cell.angle_beta   90.00
_cell.angle_gamma   90.00
#
_symmetry.space_group_name_H-M   'P 1'
#
loop_
_entity.id
_entity.type
_entity.pdbx_description
1 polymer ?
#
loop_
_entity_poly.entity_id
_entity_poly.type
_entity_poly.pdbx_seq_one_letter_code
_entity_poly.pdbx_strand_id
1 'polypeptide(L)'
;MSLTNSARHYGLISRGLHWLTALLILTVVPLGFIADWLSEGIRGGGADQAVIDRVVLLFSLHKTVGIAIFFTALLRILWSLTQPRPAPLHAERRAETWLAETVHWMLYGSLVLVPLTGWIDHAASTGFAPIWWPFGQTLPFVPEDRGIARLFGGLHVLFMWVLLISLALHIAGAMKHAVVDRDGTLARMVRGLPGGAGSGPHGFALLSAAAIWAGVVGIGIAAGAVTLPGTQTAQSARTESVGEWEVQQGTLGIEITQMGQTVTGSFAQWSADISYDPESGTGEVTVEIDISSLTLGSVTSQAMGPDYFAAEEYPTATFTAAITREDGQHVARGDLTMKGVTVPVDMPFDLQIDGQTAVMEGSTTLERANYGIGDGVAEGSLGMTVPVTVSLTAARGAP
;
A
#
# COMPACT_ATOMS: atom_id res chain seq x y z
N MET A 1 -0.82 11.94 -43.60
CA MET A 1 -0.09 12.64 -42.51
C MET A 1 1.15 11.82 -42.15
N SER A 2 2.27 12.46 -41.82
CA SER A 2 3.50 11.73 -41.43
C SER A 2 3.33 11.00 -40.10
N LEU A 3 3.87 9.79 -39.98
CA LEU A 3 3.91 9.04 -38.72
C LEU A 3 4.95 9.62 -37.76
N THR A 4 6.11 10.01 -38.29
CA THR A 4 7.28 10.54 -37.56
C THR A 4 7.30 12.07 -37.55
N ASN A 5 8.08 12.64 -36.62
CA ASN A 5 8.30 14.08 -36.58
C ASN A 5 9.21 14.55 -37.73
N SER A 6 9.14 15.83 -38.03
CA SER A 6 10.14 16.55 -38.83
C SER A 6 10.65 17.76 -38.05
N ALA A 7 11.64 18.49 -38.57
CA ALA A 7 12.12 19.72 -37.97
C ALA A 7 11.02 20.78 -37.73
N ARG A 8 9.87 20.65 -38.43
CA ARG A 8 8.76 21.59 -38.34
C ARG A 8 7.46 20.97 -37.84
N HIS A 9 7.24 19.67 -37.94
CA HIS A 9 5.92 19.08 -37.64
C HIS A 9 6.03 17.93 -36.62
N TYR A 10 5.03 17.85 -35.73
CA TYR A 10 4.81 16.64 -34.96
C TYR A 10 4.11 15.58 -35.80
N GLY A 11 4.67 14.37 -35.81
CA GLY A 11 4.07 13.21 -36.47
C GLY A 11 2.82 12.71 -35.74
N LEU A 12 2.05 11.86 -36.41
CA LEU A 12 0.85 11.24 -35.86
C LEU A 12 1.11 10.47 -34.57
N ILE A 13 2.23 9.74 -34.47
CA ILE A 13 2.54 8.92 -33.29
C ILE A 13 2.78 9.81 -32.07
N SER A 14 3.58 10.88 -32.21
CA SER A 14 3.86 11.83 -31.14
C SER A 14 2.57 12.52 -30.65
N ARG A 15 1.68 12.90 -31.57
CA ARG A 15 0.39 13.50 -31.24
C ARG A 15 -0.55 12.51 -30.57
N GLY A 16 -0.63 11.29 -31.09
CA GLY A 16 -1.46 10.21 -30.54
C GLY A 16 -1.04 9.87 -29.12
N LEU A 17 0.25 9.64 -28.88
CA LEU A 17 0.79 9.37 -27.53
C LEU A 17 0.55 10.54 -26.58
N HIS A 18 0.68 11.79 -27.04
CA HIS A 18 0.36 12.96 -26.22
C HIS A 18 -1.11 12.98 -25.78
N TRP A 19 -2.06 12.86 -26.71
CA TRP A 19 -3.49 12.94 -26.38
C TRP A 19 -3.99 11.70 -25.63
N LEU A 20 -3.43 10.52 -25.90
CA LEU A 20 -3.67 9.33 -25.09
C LEU A 20 -3.19 9.56 -23.65
N THR A 21 -1.97 10.07 -23.46
CA THR A 21 -1.45 10.41 -22.13
C THR A 21 -2.36 11.43 -21.43
N ALA A 22 -2.79 12.48 -22.14
CA ALA A 22 -3.69 13.49 -21.58
C ALA A 22 -5.04 12.90 -21.15
N LEU A 23 -5.65 12.05 -21.98
CA LEU A 23 -6.90 11.36 -21.65
C LEU A 23 -6.76 10.48 -20.41
N LEU A 24 -5.68 9.70 -20.33
CA LEU A 24 -5.42 8.83 -19.19
C LEU A 24 -5.21 9.63 -17.91
N ILE A 25 -4.46 10.74 -17.93
CA ILE A 25 -4.29 11.60 -16.75
C ILE A 25 -5.61 12.19 -16.30
N LEU A 26 -6.40 12.74 -17.24
CA LEU A 26 -7.71 13.33 -16.93
C LEU A 26 -8.72 12.30 -16.40
N THR A 27 -8.44 11.01 -16.57
CA THR A 27 -9.22 9.91 -15.99
C THR A 27 -8.67 9.48 -14.63
N VAL A 28 -7.36 9.27 -14.51
CA VAL A 28 -6.74 8.72 -13.29
C VAL A 28 -6.80 9.67 -12.10
N VAL A 29 -6.68 10.98 -12.36
CA VAL A 29 -6.64 12.01 -11.32
C VAL A 29 -7.99 12.07 -10.59
N PRO A 30 -9.14 12.24 -11.27
CA PRO A 30 -10.45 12.15 -10.61
C PRO A 30 -10.68 10.80 -9.92
N LEU A 31 -10.29 9.69 -10.54
CA LEU A 31 -10.42 8.36 -9.90
C LEU A 31 -9.69 8.31 -8.55
N GLY A 32 -8.47 8.85 -8.47
CA GLY A 32 -7.69 8.90 -7.25
C GLY A 32 -8.38 9.73 -6.16
N PHE A 33 -8.76 10.97 -6.47
CA PHE A 33 -9.44 11.85 -5.51
C PHE A 33 -10.79 11.29 -5.04
N ILE A 34 -11.59 10.70 -5.92
CA ILE A 34 -12.89 10.12 -5.55
C ILE A 34 -12.70 8.88 -4.68
N ALA A 35 -11.73 8.02 -5.01
CA ALA A 35 -11.43 6.83 -4.21
C ALA A 35 -10.96 7.19 -2.80
N ASP A 36 -10.06 8.17 -2.69
CA ASP A 36 -9.50 8.68 -1.44
C ASP A 36 -10.59 9.30 -0.54
N TRP A 37 -11.39 10.22 -1.10
CA TRP A 37 -12.49 10.87 -0.40
C TRP A 37 -13.53 9.86 0.13
N LEU A 38 -13.89 8.86 -0.67
CA LEU A 38 -14.79 7.79 -0.21
C LEU A 38 -14.14 6.90 0.85
N SER A 39 -12.84 6.63 0.74
CA SER A 39 -12.10 5.84 1.73
C SER A 39 -12.05 6.51 3.09
N GLU A 40 -11.92 7.83 3.13
CA GLU A 40 -11.94 8.61 4.37
C GLU A 40 -13.31 8.57 5.05
N GLY A 41 -14.39 8.57 4.27
CA GLY A 41 -15.74 8.34 4.77
C GLY A 41 -15.93 6.98 5.46
N ILE A 42 -15.26 5.93 4.98
CA ILE A 42 -15.31 4.59 5.60
C ILE A 42 -14.59 4.58 6.96
N ARG A 43 -13.48 5.30 7.10
CA ARG A 43 -12.69 5.36 8.35
C ARG A 43 -13.47 5.96 9.54
N GLY A 44 -14.55 6.70 9.27
CA GLY A 44 -15.43 7.29 10.28
C GLY A 44 -16.46 6.33 10.88
N GLY A 45 -16.53 5.07 10.42
CA GLY A 45 -17.50 4.06 10.84
C GLY A 45 -18.85 4.16 10.09
N GLY A 46 -19.47 3.02 9.79
CA GLY A 46 -20.83 2.94 9.21
C GLY A 46 -20.93 2.91 7.68
N ALA A 47 -19.95 2.34 6.98
CA ALA A 47 -20.03 2.19 5.53
C ALA A 47 -20.61 0.82 5.13
N ASP A 48 -21.74 0.83 4.44
CA ASP A 48 -22.33 -0.37 3.84
C ASP A 48 -21.35 -1.06 2.88
N GLN A 49 -21.44 -2.39 2.75
CA GLN A 49 -20.59 -3.20 1.86
C GLN A 49 -20.53 -2.66 0.42
N ALA A 50 -21.62 -2.10 -0.09
CA ALA A 50 -21.66 -1.50 -1.42
C ALA A 50 -20.70 -0.30 -1.58
N VAL A 51 -20.47 0.47 -0.51
CA VAL A 51 -19.50 1.58 -0.49
C VAL A 51 -18.08 1.04 -0.50
N ILE A 52 -17.80 0.00 0.29
CA ILE A 52 -16.49 -0.67 0.31
C ILE A 52 -16.15 -1.22 -1.07
N ASP A 53 -17.06 -1.95 -1.71
CA ASP A 53 -16.88 -2.50 -3.05
C ASP A 53 -16.62 -1.40 -4.10
N ARG A 54 -17.31 -0.26 -3.95
CA ARG A 54 -17.11 0.91 -4.81
C ARG A 54 -15.72 1.51 -4.65
N VAL A 55 -15.24 1.64 -3.41
CA VAL A 55 -13.88 2.15 -3.12
C VAL A 55 -12.83 1.22 -3.69
N VAL A 56 -12.97 -0.09 -3.50
CA VAL A 56 -12.07 -1.11 -4.07
C VAL A 56 -12.04 -1.03 -5.60
N LEU A 57 -13.21 -0.91 -6.24
CA LEU A 57 -13.30 -0.75 -7.70
C LEU A 57 -12.56 0.51 -8.17
N LEU A 58 -12.78 1.64 -7.51
CA LEU A 58 -12.17 2.92 -7.91
C LEU A 58 -10.66 2.90 -7.72
N PHE A 59 -10.14 2.32 -6.64
CA PHE A 59 -8.70 2.13 -6.46
C PHE A 59 -8.11 1.14 -7.47
N SER A 60 -8.81 0.05 -7.79
CA SER A 60 -8.36 -0.92 -8.80
C SER A 60 -8.26 -0.26 -10.18
N LEU A 61 -9.27 0.54 -10.56
CA LEU A 61 -9.25 1.35 -11.78
C LEU A 61 -8.13 2.40 -11.75
N HIS A 62 -7.98 3.14 -10.66
CA HIS A 62 -6.91 4.14 -10.49
C HIS A 62 -5.53 3.53 -10.70
N LYS A 63 -5.21 2.42 -10.00
CA LYS A 63 -3.92 1.73 -10.12
C LYS A 63 -3.71 1.18 -11.53
N THR A 64 -4.74 0.53 -12.10
CA THR A 64 -4.67 -0.06 -13.45
C THR A 64 -4.43 1.00 -14.53
N VAL A 65 -5.12 2.14 -14.45
CA VAL A 65 -4.90 3.28 -15.36
C VAL A 65 -3.55 3.95 -15.09
N GLY A 66 -3.11 4.03 -13.83
CA GLY A 66 -1.79 4.53 -13.45
C GLY A 66 -0.65 3.73 -14.09
N ILE A 67 -0.73 2.40 -14.06
CA ILE A 67 0.24 1.52 -14.75
C ILE A 67 0.17 1.70 -16.27
N ALA A 68 -1.03 1.86 -16.85
CA ALA A 68 -1.17 2.16 -18.27
C ALA A 68 -0.50 3.51 -18.65
N ILE A 69 -0.59 4.53 -17.79
CA ILE A 69 0.12 5.81 -17.96
C ILE A 69 1.62 5.57 -17.92
N PHE A 70 2.14 4.79 -16.97
CA PHE A 70 3.57 4.51 -16.85
C PHE A 70 4.14 3.94 -18.16
N PHE A 71 3.55 2.86 -18.69
CA PHE A 71 4.02 2.26 -19.94
C PHE A 71 3.80 3.18 -21.15
N THR A 72 2.67 3.90 -21.21
CA THR A 72 2.43 4.90 -22.26
C THR A 72 3.48 6.02 -22.22
N ALA A 73 3.89 6.45 -21.02
CA ALA A 73 4.91 7.45 -20.82
C ALA A 73 6.29 6.95 -21.24
N LEU A 74 6.66 5.71 -20.87
CA LEU A 74 7.91 5.09 -21.32
C LEU A 74 7.95 5.03 -22.85
N LEU A 75 6.89 4.55 -23.50
CA LEU A 75 6.78 4.54 -24.97
C LEU A 75 6.91 5.94 -25.56
N ARG A 76 6.24 6.93 -24.96
CA ARG A 76 6.31 8.33 -25.40
C ARG A 76 7.71 8.93 -25.26
N ILE A 77 8.42 8.66 -24.16
CA ILE A 77 9.79 9.13 -23.91
C ILE A 77 10.74 8.47 -24.89
N LEU A 78 10.72 7.13 -24.98
CA LEU A 78 11.53 6.36 -25.94
C LEU A 78 11.31 6.83 -27.37
N TRP A 79 10.05 7.00 -27.78
CA TRP A 79 9.71 7.58 -29.06
C TRP A 79 10.32 8.97 -29.23
N SER A 80 10.07 9.89 -28.30
CA SER A 80 10.57 11.26 -28.39
C SER A 80 12.09 11.38 -28.44
N LEU A 81 12.85 10.43 -27.88
CA LEU A 81 14.32 10.41 -27.95
C LEU A 81 14.83 10.08 -29.36
N THR A 82 14.07 9.32 -30.14
CA THR A 82 14.42 8.96 -31.52
C THR A 82 13.95 9.97 -32.57
N GLN A 83 13.09 10.91 -32.18
CA GLN A 83 12.44 11.82 -33.12
C GLN A 83 13.12 13.20 -33.16
N PRO A 84 13.18 13.86 -34.34
CA PRO A 84 13.57 15.26 -34.41
C PRO A 84 12.56 16.10 -33.61
N ARG A 85 13.07 17.08 -32.86
CA ARG A 85 12.25 18.01 -32.06
C ARG A 85 11.82 19.18 -32.95
N PRO A 86 10.51 19.38 -33.18
CA PRO A 86 10.06 20.52 -33.97
C PRO A 86 10.36 21.85 -33.26
N ALA A 87 10.94 22.80 -33.98
CA ALA A 87 11.31 24.10 -33.45
C ALA A 87 10.13 24.85 -32.77
N PRO A 88 10.38 25.57 -31.66
CA PRO A 88 9.36 26.41 -31.04
C PRO A 88 8.94 27.54 -31.98
N LEU A 89 7.70 28.02 -31.86
CA LEU A 89 7.18 29.12 -32.68
C LEU A 89 7.83 30.46 -32.32
N HIS A 90 8.13 30.66 -31.05
CA HIS A 90 8.64 31.91 -30.49
C HIS A 90 9.99 31.71 -29.78
N ALA A 91 11.01 31.24 -30.53
CA ALA A 91 12.35 30.97 -29.99
C ALA A 91 13.03 32.21 -29.38
N GLU A 92 12.63 33.40 -29.84
CA GLU A 92 13.07 34.69 -29.35
C GLU A 92 12.59 34.98 -27.92
N ARG A 93 11.46 34.39 -27.49
CA ARG A 93 10.89 34.56 -26.15
C ARG A 93 11.57 33.59 -25.17
N ARG A 94 12.82 33.88 -24.84
CA ARG A 94 13.71 32.97 -24.09
C ARG A 94 13.14 32.51 -22.74
N ALA A 95 12.58 33.41 -21.95
CA ALA A 95 12.01 33.07 -20.63
C ALA A 95 10.78 32.16 -20.75
N GLU A 96 9.89 32.45 -21.69
CA GLU A 96 8.70 31.64 -21.98
C GLU A 96 9.09 30.25 -22.49
N THR A 97 10.08 30.18 -23.40
CA THR A 97 10.61 28.91 -23.92
C THR A 97 11.28 28.09 -22.82
N TRP A 98 12.11 28.71 -21.97
CA TRP A 98 12.75 28.04 -20.84
C TRP A 98 11.73 27.49 -19.84
N LEU A 99 10.70 28.29 -19.50
CA LEU A 99 9.64 27.85 -18.59
C LEU A 99 8.85 26.68 -19.19
N ALA A 100 8.47 26.77 -20.47
CA ALA A 100 7.75 25.71 -21.16
C ALA A 100 8.57 24.41 -21.22
N GLU A 101 9.86 24.49 -21.54
CA GLU A 101 10.76 23.33 -21.52
C GLU A 101 10.91 22.74 -20.12
N THR A 102 11.04 23.58 -19.09
CA THR A 102 11.12 23.14 -17.69
C THR A 102 9.85 22.41 -17.28
N VAL A 103 8.67 22.97 -17.57
CA VAL A 103 7.37 22.31 -17.30
C VAL A 103 7.25 20.99 -18.05
N HIS A 104 7.70 20.90 -19.31
CA HIS A 104 7.70 19.62 -20.03
C HIS A 104 8.57 18.56 -19.35
N TRP A 105 9.77 18.93 -18.86
CA TRP A 105 10.62 18.02 -18.09
C TRP A 105 10.00 17.62 -16.75
N MET A 106 9.35 18.55 -16.05
CA MET A 106 8.59 18.24 -14.84
C MET A 106 7.45 17.24 -15.12
N LEU A 107 6.72 17.42 -16.22
CA LEU A 107 5.69 16.48 -16.65
C LEU A 107 6.27 15.11 -17.02
N TYR A 108 7.37 15.05 -17.79
CA TYR A 108 8.01 13.77 -18.11
C TYR A 108 8.49 13.01 -16.87
N GLY A 109 9.08 13.71 -15.90
CA GLY A 109 9.43 13.11 -14.61
C GLY A 109 8.19 12.59 -13.88
N SER A 110 7.14 13.40 -13.79
CA SER A 110 5.91 13.06 -13.08
C SER A 110 5.19 11.85 -13.68
N LEU A 111 5.17 11.75 -15.01
CA LEU A 111 4.56 10.63 -15.75
C LEU A 111 5.20 9.27 -15.43
N VAL A 112 6.44 9.26 -14.97
CA VAL A 112 7.17 8.06 -14.58
C VAL A 112 7.13 7.88 -13.07
N LEU A 113 7.48 8.92 -12.32
CA LEU A 113 7.69 8.85 -10.88
C LEU A 113 6.39 8.62 -10.11
N VAL A 114 5.29 9.31 -10.45
CA VAL A 114 4.00 9.15 -9.76
C VAL A 114 3.50 7.69 -9.80
N PRO A 115 3.30 7.06 -10.98
CA PRO A 115 2.84 5.68 -11.01
C PRO A 115 3.89 4.68 -10.50
N LEU A 116 5.19 4.95 -10.66
CA LEU A 116 6.24 4.07 -10.13
C LEU A 116 6.21 4.04 -8.60
N THR A 117 6.12 5.20 -7.93
CA THR A 117 6.04 5.22 -6.47
C THR A 117 4.73 4.62 -5.96
N GLY A 118 3.62 4.82 -6.67
CA GLY A 118 2.35 4.17 -6.33
C GLY A 118 2.38 2.64 -6.50
N TRP A 119 3.13 2.14 -7.49
CA TRP A 119 3.30 0.69 -7.69
C TRP A 119 4.20 0.08 -6.62
N ILE A 120 5.27 0.78 -6.21
CA ILE A 120 6.13 0.36 -5.09
C ILE A 120 5.34 0.35 -3.77
N ASP A 121 4.54 1.38 -3.51
CA ASP A 121 3.63 1.41 -2.37
C ASP A 121 2.68 0.21 -2.39
N HIS A 122 2.02 -0.05 -3.52
CA HIS A 122 1.16 -1.21 -3.66
C HIS A 122 1.88 -2.53 -3.39
N ALA A 123 3.08 -2.72 -3.96
CA ALA A 123 3.87 -3.93 -3.79
C ALA A 123 4.41 -4.11 -2.37
N ALA A 124 4.61 -3.03 -1.62
CA ALA A 124 5.03 -3.05 -0.22
C ALA A 124 3.85 -3.14 0.77
N SER A 125 2.63 -2.89 0.30
CA SER A 125 1.39 -2.94 1.07
C SER A 125 0.71 -4.31 0.96
N THR A 126 -0.03 -4.70 1.99
CA THR A 126 -0.90 -5.88 1.91
C THR A 126 -2.28 -5.50 1.38
N GLY A 127 -2.93 -6.45 0.69
CA GLY A 127 -4.07 -6.25 -0.21
C GLY A 127 -5.22 -5.37 0.28
N PHE A 128 -5.76 -4.59 -0.67
CA PHE A 128 -7.07 -3.91 -0.55
C PHE A 128 -7.74 -3.71 -1.92
N ALA A 129 -6.95 -3.38 -2.96
CA ALA A 129 -7.45 -3.20 -4.33
C ALA A 129 -6.44 -3.71 -5.37
N PRO A 130 -6.78 -4.74 -6.17
CA PRO A 130 -5.87 -5.36 -7.12
C PRO A 130 -5.62 -4.52 -8.37
N ILE A 131 -4.42 -4.65 -8.94
CA ILE A 131 -4.09 -4.12 -10.27
C ILE A 131 -4.54 -5.13 -11.34
N TRP A 132 -5.31 -4.70 -12.33
CA TRP A 132 -5.80 -5.58 -13.41
C TRP A 132 -4.84 -5.62 -14.60
N TRP A 133 -3.58 -5.96 -14.33
CA TRP A 133 -2.56 -6.26 -15.32
C TRP A 133 -1.90 -7.60 -15.02
N PRO A 134 -1.41 -8.32 -16.04
CA PRO A 134 -0.74 -9.62 -15.87
C PRO A 134 0.66 -9.53 -15.22
N PHE A 135 1.24 -8.35 -15.02
CA PHE A 135 2.66 -8.19 -14.68
C PHE A 135 2.95 -7.91 -13.19
N GLY A 136 1.99 -8.19 -12.31
CA GLY A 136 2.28 -8.36 -10.87
C GLY A 136 1.62 -7.34 -9.95
N GLN A 137 1.05 -7.87 -8.87
CA GLN A 137 0.72 -7.11 -7.65
C GLN A 137 2.01 -6.77 -6.88
N THR A 138 3.01 -7.63 -6.99
CA THR A 138 4.31 -7.54 -6.33
C THR A 138 5.40 -7.11 -7.31
N LEU A 139 6.46 -6.49 -6.80
CA LEU A 139 7.65 -6.13 -7.58
C LEU A 139 8.87 -6.93 -7.08
N PRO A 140 9.73 -7.43 -7.99
CA PRO A 140 11.00 -8.01 -7.58
C PRO A 140 11.80 -7.04 -6.72
N PHE A 141 12.36 -7.53 -5.62
CA PHE A 141 13.18 -6.75 -4.67
C PHE A 141 12.45 -5.67 -3.87
N VAL A 142 11.12 -5.59 -3.94
CA VAL A 142 10.32 -4.76 -3.04
C VAL A 142 9.69 -5.69 -2.00
N PRO A 143 10.21 -5.74 -0.76
CA PRO A 143 9.60 -6.54 0.28
C PRO A 143 8.30 -5.88 0.76
N GLU A 144 7.38 -6.69 1.27
CA GLU A 144 6.23 -6.20 2.02
C GLU A 144 6.72 -5.60 3.33
N ASP A 145 6.69 -4.26 3.40
CA ASP A 145 7.17 -3.51 4.56
C ASP A 145 6.38 -2.21 4.73
N ARG A 146 5.89 -1.98 5.95
CA ARG A 146 5.07 -0.80 6.29
C ARG A 146 5.84 0.51 6.18
N GLY A 147 7.15 0.50 6.38
CA GLY A 147 8.00 1.68 6.21
C GLY A 147 8.13 2.06 4.74
N ILE A 148 8.39 1.08 3.88
CA ILE A 148 8.45 1.24 2.42
C ILE A 148 7.11 1.73 1.89
N ALA A 149 5.99 1.07 2.24
CA ALA A 149 4.66 1.48 1.81
C ALA A 149 4.37 2.94 2.19
N ARG A 150 4.59 3.33 3.46
CA ARG A 150 4.40 4.71 3.92
C ARG A 150 5.26 5.73 3.19
N LEU A 151 6.55 5.43 2.99
CA LEU A 151 7.46 6.32 2.28
C LEU A 151 6.99 6.54 0.83
N PHE A 152 6.72 5.46 0.11
CA PHE A 152 6.37 5.52 -1.31
C PHE A 152 4.95 6.04 -1.55
N GLY A 153 4.00 5.78 -0.65
CA GLY A 153 2.68 6.43 -0.66
C GLY A 153 2.78 7.94 -0.43
N GLY A 154 3.61 8.39 0.52
CA GLY A 154 3.88 9.81 0.71
C GLY A 154 4.54 10.48 -0.50
N LEU A 155 5.53 9.82 -1.11
CA LEU A 155 6.15 10.28 -2.36
C LEU A 155 5.15 10.30 -3.53
N HIS A 156 4.24 9.35 -3.61
CA HIS A 156 3.18 9.33 -4.62
C HIS A 156 2.30 10.58 -4.54
N VAL A 157 1.82 10.93 -3.35
CA VAL A 157 1.01 12.15 -3.14
C VAL A 157 1.83 13.41 -3.43
N LEU A 158 3.07 13.48 -2.96
CA LEU A 158 3.96 14.62 -3.23
C LEU A 158 4.19 14.82 -4.74
N PHE A 159 4.52 13.75 -5.45
CA PHE A 159 4.77 13.80 -6.89
C PHE A 159 3.47 14.06 -7.69
N MET A 160 2.32 13.61 -7.18
CA MET A 160 1.02 13.96 -7.74
C MET A 160 0.79 15.48 -7.66
N TRP A 161 1.12 16.16 -6.56
CA TRP A 161 1.01 17.62 -6.50
C TRP A 161 1.92 18.33 -7.51
N VAL A 162 3.15 17.83 -7.69
CA VAL A 162 4.06 18.32 -8.73
C VAL A 162 3.47 18.12 -10.13
N LEU A 163 2.85 16.97 -10.40
CA LEU A 163 2.13 16.69 -11.65
C LEU A 163 1.01 17.71 -11.86
N LEU A 164 0.15 17.94 -10.86
CA LEU A 164 -1.01 18.83 -10.97
C LEU A 164 -0.60 20.28 -11.22
N ILE A 165 0.40 20.79 -10.50
CA ILE A 165 0.93 22.15 -10.70
C ILE A 165 1.53 22.27 -12.12
N SER A 166 2.34 21.29 -12.53
CA SER A 166 2.95 21.29 -13.87
C SER A 166 1.91 21.19 -14.98
N LEU A 167 0.88 20.37 -14.78
CA LEU A 167 -0.23 20.20 -15.71
C LEU A 167 -1.05 21.49 -15.83
N ALA A 168 -1.35 22.15 -14.71
CA ALA A 168 -2.04 23.42 -14.70
C ALA A 168 -1.24 24.50 -15.46
N LEU A 169 0.07 24.62 -15.20
CA LEU A 169 0.96 25.53 -15.92
C LEU A 169 1.02 25.21 -17.42
N HIS A 170 1.07 23.92 -17.78
CA HIS A 170 1.08 23.48 -19.18
C HIS A 170 -0.21 23.86 -19.91
N ILE A 171 -1.37 23.59 -19.32
CA ILE A 171 -2.68 23.93 -19.89
C ILE A 171 -2.84 25.45 -19.96
N ALA A 172 -2.44 26.18 -18.91
CA ALA A 172 -2.49 27.64 -18.89
C ALA A 172 -1.61 28.24 -20.00
N GLY A 173 -0.40 27.71 -20.20
CA GLY A 173 0.48 28.11 -21.30
C GLY A 173 -0.16 27.85 -22.67
N ALA A 174 -0.69 26.66 -22.90
CA ALA A 174 -1.38 26.33 -24.15
C ALA A 174 -2.61 27.22 -24.41
N MET A 175 -3.38 27.54 -23.37
CA MET A 175 -4.55 28.41 -23.44
C MET A 175 -4.16 29.87 -23.69
N LYS A 176 -3.11 30.35 -23.02
CA LYS A 176 -2.54 31.68 -23.25
C LYS A 176 -2.09 31.84 -24.71
N HIS A 177 -1.41 30.85 -25.26
CA HIS A 177 -1.04 30.84 -26.68
C HIS A 177 -2.25 30.79 -27.62
N ALA A 178 -3.28 30.01 -27.30
CA ALA A 178 -4.46 29.86 -28.14
C ALA A 178 -5.41 31.09 -28.11
N VAL A 179 -5.58 31.73 -26.95
CA VAL A 179 -6.60 32.76 -26.72
C VAL A 179 -6.01 34.17 -26.71
N VAL A 180 -4.83 34.35 -26.10
CA VAL A 180 -4.19 35.67 -25.95
C VAL A 180 -3.24 35.93 -27.11
N ASP A 181 -2.22 35.09 -27.30
CA ASP A 181 -1.27 35.24 -28.41
C ASP A 181 -1.90 34.89 -29.76
N ARG A 182 -2.96 34.05 -29.75
CA ARG A 182 -3.67 33.53 -30.92
C ARG A 182 -2.73 32.89 -31.95
N ASP A 183 -1.74 32.15 -31.47
CA ASP A 183 -0.74 31.49 -32.31
C ASP A 183 -1.05 30.00 -32.56
N GLY A 184 -0.20 29.37 -33.37
CA GLY A 184 -0.36 27.97 -33.78
C GLY A 184 0.05 26.92 -32.75
N THR A 185 0.45 27.28 -31.52
CA THR A 185 1.07 26.36 -30.56
C THR A 185 0.21 25.13 -30.29
N LEU A 186 -1.06 25.32 -29.93
CA LEU A 186 -2.00 24.21 -29.70
C LEU A 186 -2.30 23.45 -31.01
N ALA A 187 -2.46 24.17 -32.13
CA ALA A 187 -2.77 23.58 -33.42
C ALA A 187 -1.65 22.66 -33.96
N ARG A 188 -0.39 22.85 -33.52
CA ARG A 188 0.72 21.93 -33.79
C ARG A 188 0.50 20.55 -33.19
N MET A 189 -0.10 20.47 -31.99
CA MET A 189 -0.40 19.18 -31.34
C MET A 189 -1.75 18.61 -31.75
N VAL A 190 -2.75 19.45 -32.00
CA VAL A 190 -4.09 18.97 -32.43
C VAL A 190 -4.08 18.54 -33.91
N ARG A 191 -3.59 19.40 -34.81
CA ARG A 191 -3.69 19.23 -36.27
C ARG A 191 -2.37 18.89 -36.94
N GLY A 192 -1.24 19.06 -36.24
CA GLY A 192 0.08 18.85 -36.83
C GLY A 192 0.54 20.01 -37.71
N LEU A 193 0.11 21.25 -37.42
CA LEU A 193 0.61 22.44 -38.13
C LEU A 193 2.13 22.63 -37.96
N PRO A 194 2.79 23.34 -38.89
CA PRO A 194 4.22 23.63 -38.79
C PRO A 194 4.57 24.48 -37.56
N GLY A 195 5.71 24.19 -36.97
CA GLY A 195 6.42 25.00 -35.98
C GLY A 195 7.29 26.08 -36.62
N GLY A 196 8.07 26.74 -35.76
CA GLY A 196 8.94 27.84 -36.16
C GLY A 196 10.14 27.39 -36.99
N ALA A 197 11.03 28.34 -37.28
CA ALA A 197 12.21 28.12 -38.12
C ALA A 197 13.55 28.23 -37.36
N GLY A 198 13.54 28.34 -36.03
CA GLY A 198 14.74 28.60 -35.22
C GLY A 198 15.21 27.42 -34.36
N SER A 199 16.51 27.35 -34.08
CA SER A 199 17.10 26.51 -33.03
C SER A 199 17.29 27.34 -31.76
N GLY A 200 16.74 26.87 -30.64
CA GLY A 200 16.95 27.49 -29.32
C GLY A 200 18.06 26.77 -28.54
N PRO A 201 18.76 27.44 -27.60
CA PRO A 201 19.67 26.75 -26.68
C PRO A 201 18.89 25.93 -25.64
N HIS A 202 19.18 24.63 -25.52
CA HIS A 202 18.32 23.64 -24.83
C HIS A 202 18.85 23.09 -23.48
N GLY A 203 19.94 23.64 -22.93
CA GLY A 203 20.62 23.04 -21.77
C GLY A 203 20.03 23.41 -20.39
N PHE A 204 19.64 24.67 -20.21
CA PHE A 204 19.33 25.22 -18.88
C PHE A 204 18.00 24.71 -18.29
N ALA A 205 17.02 24.39 -19.13
CA ALA A 205 15.71 23.90 -18.68
C ALA A 205 15.81 22.51 -18.03
N LEU A 206 16.64 21.61 -18.56
CA LEU A 206 16.86 20.29 -17.98
C LEU A 206 17.54 20.42 -16.60
N LEU A 207 18.56 21.28 -16.47
CA LEU A 207 19.21 21.52 -15.18
C LEU A 207 18.24 22.11 -14.15
N SER A 208 17.37 23.03 -14.58
CA SER A 208 16.34 23.62 -13.73
C SER A 208 15.36 22.56 -13.23
N ALA A 209 14.85 21.72 -14.13
CA ALA A 209 13.95 20.63 -13.77
C ALA A 209 14.64 19.59 -12.87
N ALA A 210 15.91 19.25 -13.13
CA ALA A 210 16.68 18.33 -12.30
C ALA A 210 16.88 18.88 -10.88
N ALA A 211 17.18 20.17 -10.75
CA ALA A 211 17.30 20.82 -9.45
C ALA A 211 15.95 20.83 -8.68
N ILE A 212 14.84 21.10 -9.37
CA ILE A 212 13.50 21.04 -8.77
C ILE A 212 13.19 19.62 -8.30
N TRP A 213 13.40 18.61 -9.14
CA TRP A 213 13.18 17.20 -8.76
C TRP A 213 14.07 16.77 -7.59
N ALA A 214 15.35 17.14 -7.60
CA ALA A 214 16.24 16.85 -6.48
C ALA A 214 15.73 17.48 -5.17
N GLY A 215 15.24 18.73 -5.23
CA GLY A 215 14.62 19.39 -4.08
C GLY A 215 13.35 18.69 -3.60
N VAL A 216 12.43 18.35 -4.51
CA VAL A 216 11.18 17.64 -4.18
C VAL A 216 11.47 16.27 -3.56
N VAL A 217 12.35 15.48 -4.17
CA VAL A 217 12.76 14.16 -3.66
C VAL A 217 13.43 14.30 -2.30
N GLY A 218 14.33 15.27 -2.13
CA GLY A 218 14.99 15.55 -0.87
C GLY A 218 14.01 15.89 0.25
N ILE A 219 13.01 16.73 -0.03
CA ILE A 219 11.92 17.05 0.91
C ILE A 219 11.11 15.80 1.25
N GLY A 220 10.73 15.01 0.25
CA GLY A 220 9.94 13.79 0.45
C GLY A 220 10.67 12.75 1.31
N ILE A 221 11.96 12.51 1.04
CA ILE A 221 12.78 11.58 1.83
C ILE A 221 12.98 12.12 3.25
N ALA A 222 13.27 13.42 3.42
CA ALA A 222 13.43 14.00 4.75
C ALA A 222 12.14 13.92 5.59
N ALA A 223 10.99 14.22 4.99
CA ALA A 223 9.69 14.10 5.65
C ALA A 223 9.36 12.63 5.99
N GLY A 224 9.66 11.70 5.08
CA GLY A 224 9.55 10.25 5.32
C GLY A 224 10.46 9.78 6.46
N ALA A 225 11.72 10.18 6.49
CA ALA A 225 12.68 9.81 7.53
C ALA A 225 12.30 10.33 8.93
N VAL A 226 11.65 11.49 9.02
CA VAL A 226 11.15 12.05 10.28
C VAL A 226 9.88 11.33 10.77
N THR A 227 9.11 10.72 9.86
CA THR A 227 7.84 10.06 10.16
C THR A 227 7.92 8.53 10.21
N LEU A 228 9.01 7.93 9.72
CA LEU A 228 9.35 6.53 9.99
C LEU A 228 9.72 6.43 11.48
N PRO A 229 8.88 5.82 12.33
CA PRO A 229 9.40 5.32 13.60
C PRO A 229 10.52 4.37 13.17
N GLY A 230 11.74 4.65 13.63
CA GLY A 230 12.90 3.80 13.34
C GLY A 230 12.47 2.36 13.51
N THR A 231 12.87 1.52 12.55
CA THR A 231 12.61 0.08 12.51
C THR A 231 12.52 -0.43 13.94
N GLN A 232 11.29 -0.55 14.45
CA GLN A 232 11.08 -1.34 15.64
C GLN A 232 11.27 -2.73 15.07
N THR A 233 12.52 -3.19 15.06
CA THR A 233 12.82 -4.61 15.24
C THR A 233 11.74 -5.10 16.17
N ALA A 234 10.89 -6.01 15.69
CA ALA A 234 9.87 -6.67 16.48
C ALA A 234 10.54 -6.99 17.82
N GLN A 235 10.27 -6.14 18.80
CA GLN A 235 10.91 -6.25 20.08
C GLN A 235 10.12 -7.39 20.67
N SER A 236 10.74 -8.57 20.74
CA SER A 236 10.14 -9.76 21.35
C SER A 236 9.37 -9.29 22.56
N ALA A 237 8.06 -9.52 22.53
CA ALA A 237 7.15 -9.15 23.60
C ALA A 237 7.83 -9.56 24.91
N ARG A 238 8.12 -8.59 25.78
CA ARG A 238 8.48 -8.93 27.16
C ARG A 238 7.15 -9.29 27.80
N THR A 239 6.81 -10.56 27.68
CA THR A 239 5.63 -11.14 28.30
C THR A 239 5.89 -11.16 29.80
N GLU A 240 5.14 -10.38 30.57
CA GLU A 240 5.02 -10.65 32.01
C GLU A 240 4.20 -11.93 32.14
N SER A 241 4.86 -13.04 32.49
CA SER A 241 4.17 -14.26 32.90
C SER A 241 4.08 -14.29 34.42
N VAL A 242 3.00 -14.84 34.95
CA VAL A 242 2.81 -15.03 36.40
C VAL A 242 2.80 -16.54 36.77
N GLY A 243 3.00 -17.42 35.78
CA GLY A 243 2.91 -18.87 35.92
C GLY A 243 4.22 -19.59 36.22
N GLU A 244 4.15 -20.91 36.37
CA GLU A 244 5.35 -21.77 36.58
C GLU A 244 6.31 -21.72 35.38
N TRP A 245 5.75 -21.63 34.17
CA TRP A 245 6.51 -21.47 32.93
C TRP A 245 6.38 -20.04 32.42
N GLU A 246 7.51 -19.33 32.40
CA GLU A 246 7.61 -17.95 31.96
C GLU A 246 7.99 -17.83 30.49
N VAL A 247 7.07 -17.27 29.69
CA VAL A 247 7.31 -16.97 28.28
C VAL A 247 8.42 -15.93 28.14
N GLN A 248 9.53 -16.33 27.53
CA GLN A 248 10.68 -15.46 27.28
C GLN A 248 10.56 -14.73 25.95
N GLN A 249 10.07 -15.43 24.92
CA GLN A 249 9.86 -14.93 23.56
C GLN A 249 8.71 -15.70 22.91
N GLY A 250 7.96 -15.05 22.04
CA GLY A 250 6.99 -15.74 21.21
C GLY A 250 6.32 -14.87 20.16
N THR A 251 5.57 -15.52 19.29
CA THR A 251 4.76 -14.91 18.23
C THR A 251 3.35 -15.44 18.30
N LEU A 252 2.36 -14.54 18.20
CA LEU A 252 0.96 -14.87 18.02
C LEU A 252 0.50 -14.26 16.68
N GLY A 253 0.40 -15.11 15.67
CA GLY A 253 0.09 -14.75 14.30
C GLY A 253 -1.34 -15.10 13.91
N ILE A 254 -1.89 -14.31 13.00
CA ILE A 254 -3.16 -14.60 12.32
C ILE A 254 -3.01 -14.43 10.81
N GLU A 255 -3.81 -15.15 10.06
CA GLU A 255 -3.97 -14.93 8.62
C GLU A 255 -5.44 -14.70 8.29
N ILE A 256 -5.71 -13.75 7.39
CA ILE A 256 -7.02 -13.59 6.79
C ILE A 256 -6.90 -13.73 5.28
N THR A 257 -7.94 -14.23 4.64
CA THR A 257 -8.06 -14.15 3.19
C THR A 257 -9.02 -13.03 2.85
N GLN A 258 -8.56 -11.96 2.20
CA GLN A 258 -9.44 -10.88 1.77
C GLN A 258 -9.38 -10.77 0.25
N MET A 259 -10.54 -10.88 -0.41
CA MET A 259 -10.63 -10.87 -1.87
C MET A 259 -9.69 -11.87 -2.56
N GLY A 260 -9.51 -13.06 -1.95
CA GLY A 260 -8.62 -14.11 -2.45
C GLY A 260 -7.12 -13.83 -2.27
N GLN A 261 -6.73 -12.81 -1.51
CA GLN A 261 -5.34 -12.54 -1.13
C GLN A 261 -5.16 -12.80 0.37
N THR A 262 -4.10 -13.51 0.72
CA THR A 262 -3.73 -13.72 2.12
C THR A 262 -3.10 -12.45 2.68
N VAL A 263 -3.60 -11.97 3.81
CA VAL A 263 -3.01 -10.90 4.61
C VAL A 263 -2.62 -11.49 5.95
N THR A 264 -1.34 -11.38 6.28
CA THR A 264 -0.79 -11.87 7.56
C THR A 264 -0.80 -10.75 8.60
N GLY A 265 -0.93 -11.15 9.85
CA GLY A 265 -0.87 -10.23 10.97
C GLY A 265 -0.40 -10.90 12.26
N SER A 266 -0.15 -10.09 13.27
CA SER A 266 0.27 -10.57 14.59
C SER A 266 -0.10 -9.58 15.70
N PHE A 267 -0.20 -10.11 16.91
CA PHE A 267 -0.38 -9.33 18.14
C PHE A 267 0.96 -9.16 18.83
N ALA A 268 1.36 -7.91 19.06
CA ALA A 268 2.64 -7.59 19.69
C ALA A 268 2.61 -7.66 21.23
N GLN A 269 1.43 -7.58 21.84
CA GLN A 269 1.25 -7.60 23.30
C GLN A 269 0.25 -8.68 23.68
N TRP A 270 0.76 -9.69 24.37
CA TRP A 270 -0.02 -10.77 24.96
C TRP A 270 0.77 -11.38 26.13
N SER A 271 0.05 -11.97 27.07
CA SER A 271 0.59 -12.69 28.21
C SER A 271 0.03 -14.09 28.28
N ALA A 272 0.78 -15.00 28.90
CA ALA A 272 0.34 -16.35 29.17
C ALA A 272 0.72 -16.73 30.60
N ASP A 273 -0.27 -17.16 31.37
CA ASP A 273 -0.09 -17.85 32.63
C ASP A 273 -0.16 -19.35 32.37
N ILE A 274 0.96 -20.07 32.58
CA ILE A 274 1.14 -21.46 32.18
C ILE A 274 1.50 -22.29 33.42
N SER A 275 0.67 -23.28 33.72
CA SER A 275 0.92 -24.33 34.69
C SER A 275 0.95 -25.67 33.94
N TYR A 276 2.10 -26.33 33.90
CA TYR A 276 2.27 -27.55 33.09
C TYR A 276 3.17 -28.57 33.77
N ASP A 277 2.65 -29.78 33.93
CA ASP A 277 3.37 -30.93 34.48
C ASP A 277 3.90 -31.85 33.35
N PRO A 278 5.24 -31.90 33.15
CA PRO A 278 5.83 -32.74 32.11
C PRO A 278 5.67 -34.25 32.34
N GLU A 279 5.45 -34.72 33.57
CA GLU A 279 5.31 -36.15 33.87
C GLU A 279 3.94 -36.68 33.46
N SER A 280 2.87 -35.98 33.84
CA SER A 280 1.51 -36.34 33.44
C SER A 280 1.16 -35.89 32.03
N GLY A 281 1.86 -34.86 31.52
CA GLY A 281 1.57 -34.26 30.23
C GLY A 281 0.35 -33.34 30.24
N THR A 282 -0.13 -32.94 31.42
CA THR A 282 -1.33 -32.13 31.61
C THR A 282 -1.02 -30.77 32.23
N GLY A 283 -1.92 -29.81 32.06
CA GLY A 283 -1.74 -28.48 32.60
C GLY A 283 -2.94 -27.57 32.35
N GLU A 284 -2.77 -26.29 32.64
CA GLU A 284 -3.72 -25.23 32.36
C GLU A 284 -2.97 -24.01 31.80
N VAL A 285 -3.63 -23.28 30.92
CA VAL A 285 -3.12 -22.03 30.37
C VAL A 285 -4.22 -20.98 30.30
N THR A 286 -3.89 -19.76 30.70
CA THR A 286 -4.69 -18.56 30.44
C THR A 286 -3.84 -17.57 29.65
N VAL A 287 -4.32 -17.20 28.45
CA VAL A 287 -3.68 -16.22 27.57
C VAL A 287 -4.54 -14.97 27.52
N GLU A 288 -3.94 -13.80 27.75
CA GLU A 288 -4.57 -12.51 27.52
C GLU A 288 -3.90 -11.82 26.32
N ILE A 289 -4.70 -11.33 25.38
CA ILE A 289 -4.25 -10.72 24.14
C ILE A 289 -4.75 -9.28 24.11
N ASP A 290 -3.85 -8.31 24.03
CA ASP A 290 -4.21 -6.92 23.78
C ASP A 290 -4.53 -6.74 22.30
N ILE A 291 -5.82 -6.53 22.00
CA ILE A 291 -6.32 -6.37 20.64
C ILE A 291 -5.74 -5.12 19.98
N SER A 292 -5.45 -4.06 20.74
CA SER A 292 -4.87 -2.83 20.21
C SER A 292 -3.45 -3.01 19.67
N SER A 293 -2.79 -4.12 20.05
CA SER A 293 -1.46 -4.48 19.58
C SER A 293 -1.44 -5.18 18.21
N LEU A 294 -2.61 -5.41 17.61
CA LEU A 294 -2.72 -6.08 16.31
C LEU A 294 -2.04 -5.26 15.21
N THR A 295 -1.26 -5.97 14.40
CA THR A 295 -0.82 -5.52 13.10
C THR A 295 -1.37 -6.47 12.04
N LEU A 296 -2.23 -5.99 11.14
CA LEU A 296 -2.83 -6.78 10.06
C LEU A 296 -2.75 -6.01 8.75
N GLY A 297 -1.51 -5.73 8.32
CA GLY A 297 -1.31 -5.04 7.05
C GLY A 297 -2.01 -3.68 6.91
N SER A 298 -2.47 -3.34 5.71
CA SER A 298 -3.21 -2.10 5.38
C SER A 298 -4.60 -2.03 6.01
N VAL A 299 -5.17 -3.17 6.42
CA VAL A 299 -6.52 -3.26 6.98
C VAL A 299 -6.56 -3.23 8.50
N THR A 300 -5.42 -3.02 9.16
CA THR A 300 -5.33 -2.92 10.63
C THR A 300 -6.37 -1.97 11.21
N SER A 301 -6.52 -0.76 10.66
CA SER A 301 -7.48 0.22 11.17
C SER A 301 -8.94 -0.21 10.98
N GLN A 302 -9.24 -0.92 9.87
CA GLN A 302 -10.57 -1.47 9.63
C GLN A 302 -10.87 -2.59 10.64
N ALA A 303 -9.90 -3.48 10.88
CA ALA A 303 -10.03 -4.57 11.83
C ALA A 303 -10.30 -4.08 13.27
N MET A 304 -9.76 -2.92 13.67
CA MET A 304 -10.06 -2.34 14.99
C MET A 304 -11.50 -1.82 15.14
N GLY A 305 -12.20 -1.59 14.03
CA GLY A 305 -13.52 -0.96 14.02
C GLY A 305 -14.65 -1.82 14.62
N PRO A 306 -15.83 -1.21 14.85
CA PRO A 306 -16.96 -1.84 15.55
C PRO A 306 -17.52 -3.08 14.85
N ASP A 307 -17.47 -3.12 13.52
CA ASP A 307 -17.95 -4.27 12.73
C ASP A 307 -17.02 -5.49 12.86
N TYR A 308 -15.79 -5.29 13.35
CA TYR A 308 -14.76 -6.31 13.47
C TYR A 308 -14.42 -6.56 14.94
N PHE A 309 -13.19 -6.28 15.40
CA PHE A 309 -12.78 -6.52 16.78
C PHE A 309 -13.45 -5.58 17.79
N ALA A 310 -13.95 -4.42 17.36
CA ALA A 310 -14.51 -3.39 18.23
C ALA A 310 -13.56 -3.05 19.39
N ALA A 311 -12.29 -2.77 19.06
CA ALA A 311 -11.18 -2.75 20.02
C ALA A 311 -11.31 -1.70 21.13
N GLU A 312 -12.07 -0.62 20.91
CA GLU A 312 -12.36 0.37 21.96
C GLU A 312 -13.30 -0.18 23.05
N GLU A 313 -14.23 -1.05 22.69
CA GLU A 313 -15.19 -1.67 23.62
C GLU A 313 -14.65 -2.99 24.19
N TYR A 314 -13.91 -3.75 23.38
CA TYR A 314 -13.32 -5.04 23.71
C TYR A 314 -11.80 -5.02 23.49
N PRO A 315 -11.04 -4.36 24.38
CA PRO A 315 -9.59 -4.20 24.20
C PRO A 315 -8.81 -5.50 24.41
N THR A 316 -9.42 -6.53 25.00
CA THR A 316 -8.76 -7.77 25.38
C THR A 316 -9.53 -8.97 24.87
N ALA A 317 -8.81 -9.95 24.30
CA ALA A 317 -9.31 -11.31 24.13
C ALA A 317 -8.61 -12.24 25.11
N THR A 318 -9.31 -13.28 25.57
CA THR A 318 -8.81 -14.21 26.58
C THR A 318 -9.04 -15.64 26.11
N PHE A 319 -8.01 -16.49 26.19
CA PHE A 319 -8.12 -17.93 25.96
C PHE A 319 -7.78 -18.68 27.24
N THR A 320 -8.70 -19.46 27.78
CA THR A 320 -8.46 -20.30 28.97
C THR A 320 -8.68 -21.76 28.60
N ALA A 321 -7.66 -22.58 28.77
CA ALA A 321 -7.66 -23.97 28.30
C ALA A 321 -6.99 -24.95 29.25
N ALA A 322 -7.53 -26.17 29.26
CA ALA A 322 -6.85 -27.32 29.82
C ALA A 322 -5.92 -27.93 28.77
N ILE A 323 -4.70 -28.23 29.17
CA ILE A 323 -3.71 -28.94 28.36
C ILE A 323 -3.85 -30.43 28.66
N THR A 324 -4.08 -31.22 27.62
CA THR A 324 -4.12 -32.68 27.68
C THR A 324 -3.18 -33.28 26.65
N ARG A 325 -2.85 -34.56 26.84
CA ARG A 325 -2.12 -35.36 25.86
C ARG A 325 -3.01 -36.49 25.35
N GLU A 326 -3.38 -36.42 24.07
CA GLU A 326 -4.28 -37.35 23.41
C GLU A 326 -3.53 -38.01 22.25
N ASP A 327 -3.46 -39.35 22.21
CA ASP A 327 -2.78 -40.12 21.17
C ASP A 327 -1.32 -39.68 20.87
N GLY A 328 -0.63 -39.14 21.89
CA GLY A 328 0.76 -38.69 21.80
C GLY A 328 0.95 -37.21 21.45
N GLN A 329 -0.11 -36.52 21.02
CA GLN A 329 -0.15 -35.09 20.71
C GLN A 329 -0.65 -34.27 21.90
N HIS A 330 -0.08 -33.09 22.12
CA HIS A 330 -0.64 -32.14 23.08
C HIS A 330 -1.75 -31.30 22.47
N VAL A 331 -2.81 -31.07 23.23
CA VAL A 331 -3.94 -30.24 22.82
C VAL A 331 -4.30 -29.32 23.97
N ALA A 332 -4.41 -28.02 23.69
CA ALA A 332 -5.03 -27.05 24.59
C ALA A 332 -6.51 -26.92 24.19
N ARG A 333 -7.40 -27.43 25.03
CA ARG A 333 -8.86 -27.38 24.81
C ARG A 333 -9.49 -26.44 25.81
N GLY A 334 -10.14 -25.40 25.31
CA GLY A 334 -10.61 -24.32 26.16
C GLY A 334 -11.55 -23.36 25.47
N ASP A 335 -11.83 -22.28 26.17
CA ASP A 335 -12.73 -21.24 25.72
C ASP A 335 -11.94 -20.01 25.29
N LEU A 336 -12.16 -19.57 24.04
CA LEU A 336 -11.68 -18.28 23.55
C LEU A 336 -12.82 -17.27 23.64
N THR A 337 -12.60 -16.21 24.40
CA THR A 337 -13.49 -15.06 24.50
C THR A 337 -12.90 -13.88 23.73
N MET A 338 -13.68 -13.36 22.78
CA MET A 338 -13.31 -12.21 21.97
C MET A 338 -14.58 -11.47 21.55
N LYS A 339 -14.54 -10.12 21.55
CA LYS A 339 -15.71 -9.27 21.25
C LYS A 339 -16.95 -9.63 22.10
N GLY A 340 -16.73 -10.01 23.36
CA GLY A 340 -17.80 -10.42 24.28
C GLY A 340 -18.45 -11.77 23.98
N VAL A 341 -17.97 -12.52 22.98
CA VAL A 341 -18.48 -13.85 22.62
C VAL A 341 -17.45 -14.91 22.99
N THR A 342 -17.91 -15.99 23.60
CA THR A 342 -17.08 -17.14 24.02
C THR A 342 -17.38 -18.35 23.16
N VAL A 343 -16.34 -18.94 22.58
CA VAL A 343 -16.43 -20.12 21.71
C VAL A 343 -15.38 -21.15 22.14
N PRO A 344 -15.73 -22.45 22.24
CA PRO A 344 -14.76 -23.51 22.47
C PRO A 344 -13.78 -23.66 21.30
N VAL A 345 -12.49 -23.77 21.61
CA VAL A 345 -11.40 -23.92 20.65
C VAL A 345 -10.46 -25.04 21.10
N ASP A 346 -10.15 -25.92 20.16
CA ASP A 346 -9.08 -26.91 20.29
C ASP A 346 -7.85 -26.39 19.55
N MET A 347 -6.71 -26.34 20.25
CA MET A 347 -5.42 -25.95 19.67
C MET A 347 -4.41 -27.08 19.88
N PRO A 348 -4.15 -27.93 18.86
CA PRO A 348 -3.04 -28.85 18.90
C PRO A 348 -1.71 -28.09 18.86
N PHE A 349 -0.72 -28.61 19.59
CA PHE A 349 0.63 -28.05 19.58
C PHE A 349 1.69 -29.11 19.81
N ASP A 350 2.87 -28.85 19.30
CA ASP A 350 4.09 -29.61 19.56
C ASP A 350 4.86 -28.96 20.72
N LEU A 351 5.38 -29.79 21.62
CA LEU A 351 6.10 -29.35 22.80
C LEU A 351 7.41 -30.11 22.94
N GLN A 352 8.52 -29.36 23.03
CA GLN A 352 9.84 -29.89 23.33
C GLN A 352 10.36 -29.24 24.61
N ILE A 353 10.73 -30.07 25.59
CA ILE A 353 11.30 -29.60 26.85
C ILE A 353 12.73 -30.12 26.95
N ASP A 354 13.68 -29.19 27.13
CA ASP A 354 15.07 -29.48 27.44
C ASP A 354 15.46 -28.78 28.74
N GLY A 355 15.58 -29.56 29.82
CA GLY A 355 15.90 -29.05 31.15
C GLY A 355 14.83 -28.09 31.69
N GLN A 356 15.18 -26.79 31.72
CA GLN A 356 14.30 -25.71 32.20
C GLN A 356 13.71 -24.89 31.05
N THR A 357 13.95 -25.26 29.80
CA THR A 357 13.48 -24.54 28.62
C THR A 357 12.47 -25.38 27.87
N ALA A 358 11.33 -24.77 27.52
CA ALA A 358 10.29 -25.35 26.70
C ALA A 358 10.16 -24.55 25.40
N VAL A 359 10.06 -25.24 24.27
CA VAL A 359 9.72 -24.67 22.96
C VAL A 359 8.40 -25.27 22.53
N MET A 360 7.44 -24.41 22.21
CA MET A 360 6.09 -24.80 21.79
C MET A 360 5.76 -24.18 20.42
N GLU A 361 5.21 -24.99 19.53
CA GLU A 361 4.63 -24.53 18.26
C GLU A 361 3.22 -25.09 18.13
N GLY A 362 2.24 -24.21 17.92
CA GLY A 362 0.83 -24.57 17.85
C GLY A 362 0.12 -23.86 16.72
N SER A 363 -0.95 -24.47 16.24
CA SER A 363 -1.83 -23.81 15.27
C SER A 363 -3.27 -24.26 15.42
N THR A 364 -4.19 -23.39 15.08
CA THR A 364 -5.61 -23.71 14.99
C THR A 364 -6.26 -22.85 13.90
N THR A 365 -7.53 -23.09 13.61
CA THR A 365 -8.31 -22.28 12.67
C THR A 365 -9.59 -21.86 13.35
N LEU A 366 -9.83 -20.55 13.38
CA LEU A 366 -11.03 -19.95 13.94
C LEU A 366 -12.01 -19.60 12.82
N GLU A 367 -13.30 -19.55 13.15
CA GLU A 367 -14.32 -18.97 12.28
C GLU A 367 -14.74 -17.60 12.81
N ARG A 368 -14.48 -16.53 12.05
CA ARG A 368 -14.74 -15.15 12.50
C ARG A 368 -16.22 -14.88 12.79
N ALA A 369 -17.11 -15.56 12.06
CA ALA A 369 -18.56 -15.40 12.20
C ALA A 369 -19.07 -15.91 13.55
N ASN A 370 -18.39 -16.87 14.18
CA ASN A 370 -18.75 -17.35 15.51
C ASN A 370 -18.59 -16.29 16.61
N TYR A 371 -17.82 -15.23 16.32
CA TYR A 371 -17.60 -14.09 17.22
C TYR A 371 -18.32 -12.81 16.75
N GLY A 372 -19.17 -12.89 15.72
CA GLY A 372 -19.82 -11.72 15.12
C GLY A 372 -18.83 -10.73 14.47
N ILE A 373 -17.67 -11.21 14.02
CA ILE A 373 -16.62 -10.39 13.40
C ILE A 373 -16.82 -10.36 11.88
N GLY A 374 -17.15 -9.17 11.36
CA GLY A 374 -17.44 -8.95 9.95
C GLY A 374 -18.78 -9.55 9.52
N ASP A 375 -19.80 -9.48 10.37
CA ASP A 375 -21.14 -9.96 10.04
C ASP A 375 -21.68 -9.31 8.76
N GLY A 376 -22.31 -10.11 7.90
CA GLY A 376 -22.83 -9.66 6.61
C GLY A 376 -21.77 -9.49 5.51
N VAL A 377 -20.48 -9.65 5.81
CA VAL A 377 -19.42 -9.64 4.79
C VAL A 377 -19.38 -11.01 4.09
N ALA A 378 -19.55 -11.00 2.76
CA ALA A 378 -19.52 -12.21 1.94
C ALA A 378 -18.15 -12.93 2.03
N GLU A 379 -18.14 -14.26 1.85
CA GLU A 379 -16.90 -15.05 1.92
C GLU A 379 -15.89 -14.68 0.83
N GLY A 380 -16.36 -14.31 -0.37
CA GLY A 380 -15.50 -13.77 -1.42
C GLY A 380 -14.79 -12.48 -0.99
N SER A 381 -15.56 -11.60 -0.32
CA SER A 381 -15.19 -10.49 0.59
C SER A 381 -13.94 -10.70 1.42
N LEU A 382 -14.18 -11.53 2.43
CA LEU A 382 -13.31 -11.85 3.54
C LEU A 382 -13.63 -13.30 3.93
N GLY A 383 -12.62 -14.16 3.87
CA GLY A 383 -12.71 -15.57 4.20
C GLY A 383 -13.29 -15.77 5.60
N MET A 384 -14.01 -16.86 5.78
CA MET A 384 -14.63 -17.19 7.07
C MET A 384 -13.62 -17.72 8.08
N THR A 385 -12.63 -18.46 7.59
CA THR A 385 -11.58 -19.07 8.39
C THR A 385 -10.42 -18.11 8.62
N VAL A 386 -9.90 -18.12 9.84
CA VAL A 386 -8.76 -17.34 10.29
C VAL A 386 -7.76 -18.33 10.90
N PRO A 387 -6.74 -18.75 10.14
CA PRO A 387 -5.61 -19.49 10.70
C PRO A 387 -4.93 -18.69 11.79
N VAL A 388 -4.62 -19.35 12.91
CA VAL A 388 -3.89 -18.79 14.04
C VAL A 388 -2.66 -19.65 14.26
N THR A 389 -1.50 -19.01 14.41
CA THR A 389 -0.22 -19.67 14.67
C THR A 389 0.42 -19.11 15.92
N VAL A 390 0.97 -19.98 16.75
CA VAL A 390 1.67 -19.63 17.97
C VAL A 390 3.02 -20.33 17.98
N SER A 391 4.07 -19.59 18.31
CA SER A 391 5.38 -20.16 18.63
C SER A 391 5.91 -19.43 19.85
N LEU A 392 6.40 -20.17 20.85
CA LEU A 392 6.99 -19.55 22.03
C LEU A 392 8.12 -20.39 22.62
N THR A 393 9.00 -19.70 23.33
CA THR A 393 9.98 -20.29 24.24
C THR A 393 9.65 -19.84 25.64
N ALA A 394 9.49 -20.79 26.56
CA ALA A 394 9.28 -20.54 27.97
C ALA A 394 10.41 -21.11 28.81
N ALA A 395 10.67 -20.50 29.97
CA ALA A 395 11.60 -20.98 30.97
C ALA A 395 10.84 -21.29 32.25
N ARG A 396 11.15 -22.41 32.90
CA ARG A 396 10.57 -22.74 34.20
C ARG A 396 11.17 -21.81 35.27
N GLY A 397 10.32 -21.19 36.09
CA GLY A 397 10.76 -20.38 37.22
C GLY A 397 11.65 -21.19 38.17
N ALA A 398 12.71 -20.58 38.71
CA ALA A 398 13.49 -21.22 39.75
C ALA A 398 12.60 -21.48 40.99
N PRO A 399 12.73 -22.65 41.65
CA PRO A 399 11.88 -23.04 42.78
C PRO A 399 11.98 -22.13 43.99
#